data_AF-A0A821S2Z1-F1
#
_entry.id   AF-A0A821S2Z1-F1
#
_cell.length_a   1.000
_cell.length_b   1.000
_cell.length_c   1.000
_cell.angle_alpha   90.00
_cell.angle_beta   90.00
_cell.angle_gamma   90.00
#
_symmetry.space_group_name_H-M   'P 1'
#
loop_
_entity.id
_entity.type
_entity.pdbx_description
1 polymer ?
#
loop_
_entity_poly.entity_id
_entity_poly.type
_entity_poly.pdbx_seq_one_letter_code
_entity_poly.pdbx_strand_id
1 'polypeptide(L)'
;MTPDRAVPVFMYAASGGEESLTGACLRRCRELEDCASVVVTYAKGNCQGLAYSAVTNLHADNDIAYFTKVCLKLPLGCGKKWWSMESTPGYSLNSEGTNIKVLPNITVHDCYNALFSSNERKYRFVYKGIFILQ
;
A
#
# COMPACT_ATOMS: atom_id res chain seq x y z
N MET A 1 21.46 -15.10 13.10
CA MET A 1 20.29 -14.56 12.38
C MET A 1 19.12 -15.50 12.62
N THR A 2 18.05 -15.03 13.26
CA THR A 2 16.73 -15.64 13.09
C THR A 2 16.21 -15.31 11.69
N PRO A 3 15.44 -16.18 11.01
CA PRO A 3 14.79 -15.82 9.76
C PRO A 3 13.76 -14.69 10.01
N ASP A 4 13.47 -13.89 8.98
CA ASP A 4 12.40 -12.89 9.00
C ASP A 4 11.05 -13.59 9.21
N ARG A 5 10.58 -13.59 10.46
CA ARG A 5 9.29 -14.19 10.83
C ARG A 5 8.17 -13.20 10.56
N ALA A 6 7.64 -13.25 9.34
CA ALA A 6 6.32 -12.73 9.02
C ALA A 6 5.27 -13.44 9.90
N VAL A 7 4.82 -12.79 10.97
CA VAL A 7 3.87 -13.38 11.94
C VAL A 7 2.45 -13.28 11.38
N PRO A 8 1.72 -14.39 11.14
CA PRO A 8 0.34 -14.34 10.68
C PRO A 8 -0.60 -13.77 11.76
N VAL A 9 -1.46 -12.84 11.36
CA VAL A 9 -2.60 -12.32 12.15
C VAL A 9 -3.90 -13.00 11.73
N PHE A 10 -4.10 -13.17 10.42
CA PHE A 10 -5.25 -13.88 9.87
C PHE A 10 -4.92 -14.54 8.53
N MET A 11 -5.73 -15.54 8.16
CA MET A 11 -5.86 -16.01 6.79
C MET A 11 -7.33 -15.87 6.37
N TYR A 12 -7.57 -15.54 5.11
CA TYR A 12 -8.91 -15.35 4.54
C TYR A 12 -8.94 -15.94 3.14
N ALA A 13 -9.91 -16.80 2.86
CA ALA A 13 -10.24 -17.27 1.52
C ALA A 13 -11.56 -16.63 1.10
N ALA A 14 -11.64 -16.15 -0.14
CA ALA A 14 -12.87 -15.60 -0.68
C ALA A 14 -13.95 -16.70 -0.81
N SER A 15 -15.17 -16.31 -0.48
CA SER A 15 -16.39 -17.10 -0.63
C SER A 15 -17.01 -16.98 -2.02
N GLY A 16 -16.61 -15.97 -2.80
CA GLY A 16 -17.25 -15.59 -4.06
C GLY A 16 -18.41 -14.59 -3.88
N GLY A 17 -18.76 -14.23 -2.63
CA GLY A 17 -19.72 -13.17 -2.31
C GLY A 17 -19.10 -11.78 -2.20
N GLU A 18 -17.78 -11.65 -2.34
CA GLU A 18 -17.06 -10.38 -2.25
C GLU A 18 -16.97 -9.66 -3.60
N GLU A 19 -17.24 -8.35 -3.63
CA GLU A 19 -16.99 -7.50 -4.82
C GLU A 19 -15.51 -7.50 -5.26
N SER A 20 -14.59 -7.76 -4.32
CA SER A 20 -13.16 -7.90 -4.58
C SER A 20 -12.49 -8.66 -3.43
N LEU A 21 -11.71 -9.70 -3.76
CA LEU A 21 -10.78 -10.37 -2.83
C LEU A 21 -9.89 -9.32 -2.13
N THR A 22 -9.19 -8.50 -2.89
CA THR A 22 -8.29 -7.45 -2.39
C THR A 22 -9.01 -6.46 -1.49
N GLY A 23 -10.23 -6.03 -1.87
CA GLY A 23 -11.07 -5.17 -1.05
C GLY A 23 -11.42 -5.78 0.31
N ALA A 24 -11.85 -7.04 0.34
CA ALA A 24 -12.16 -7.77 1.57
C ALA A 24 -10.92 -7.93 2.47
N CYS A 25 -9.79 -8.33 1.89
CA CYS A 25 -8.52 -8.51 2.61
C CYS A 25 -7.99 -7.21 3.24
N LEU A 26 -8.04 -6.10 2.49
CA LEU A 26 -7.60 -4.79 2.98
C LEU A 26 -8.55 -4.24 4.07
N ARG A 27 -9.87 -4.42 3.92
CA ARG A 27 -10.84 -4.08 4.97
C ARG A 27 -10.56 -4.87 6.26
N ARG A 28 -10.31 -6.18 6.17
CA ARG A 28 -10.00 -7.03 7.34
C ARG A 28 -8.70 -6.61 8.06
N CYS A 29 -7.64 -6.24 7.33
CA CYS A 29 -6.40 -5.73 7.92
C CYS A 29 -6.52 -4.30 8.49
N ARG A 30 -7.49 -3.51 8.00
CA ARG A 30 -7.82 -2.20 8.56
C ARG A 30 -8.54 -2.32 9.92
N GLU A 31 -9.45 -3.29 10.05
CA GLU A 31 -10.20 -3.58 11.28
C GLU A 31 -9.33 -4.12 12.42
N LEU A 32 -8.31 -4.91 12.08
CA LEU A 32 -7.41 -5.52 13.05
C LEU A 32 -6.25 -4.57 13.36
N GLU A 33 -6.11 -4.14 14.62
CA GLU A 33 -5.05 -3.24 15.06
C GLU A 33 -3.67 -3.81 14.75
N ASP A 34 -3.40 -5.03 15.20
CA ASP A 34 -2.15 -5.76 15.00
C ASP A 34 -1.74 -5.98 13.54
N CYS A 35 -2.67 -5.94 12.58
CA CYS A 35 -2.32 -6.21 11.18
C CYS A 35 -1.58 -5.02 10.55
N ALA A 36 -0.33 -5.21 10.12
CA ALA A 36 0.50 -4.19 9.48
C ALA A 36 0.69 -4.39 7.96
N SER A 37 0.52 -5.61 7.44
CA SER A 37 0.60 -5.87 5.99
C SER A 37 -0.28 -7.04 5.56
N VAL A 38 -0.54 -7.14 4.24
CA VAL A 38 -1.37 -8.18 3.62
C VAL A 38 -0.66 -8.73 2.38
N VAL A 39 -0.60 -10.06 2.26
CA VAL A 39 -0.28 -10.77 1.03
C VAL A 39 -1.59 -11.29 0.43
N VAL A 40 -1.92 -10.90 -0.81
CA VAL A 40 -3.06 -11.43 -1.58
C VAL A 40 -2.53 -12.35 -2.67
N THR A 41 -3.04 -13.58 -2.76
CA THR A 41 -2.71 -14.55 -3.81
C THR A 41 -3.94 -14.79 -4.69
N TYR A 42 -3.98 -14.15 -5.86
CA TYR A 42 -5.10 -14.19 -6.79
C TYR A 42 -5.38 -15.61 -7.28
N ALA A 43 -4.35 -16.34 -7.71
CA ALA A 43 -4.45 -17.73 -8.17
C ALA A 43 -4.99 -18.73 -7.12
N LYS A 44 -5.06 -18.34 -5.83
CA LYS A 44 -5.61 -19.16 -4.74
C LYS A 44 -6.92 -18.58 -4.15
N GLY A 45 -7.41 -17.47 -4.68
CA GLY A 45 -8.59 -16.78 -4.16
C GLY A 45 -8.47 -16.37 -2.68
N ASN A 46 -7.25 -16.14 -2.17
CA ASN A 46 -7.03 -15.98 -0.73
C ASN A 46 -5.97 -14.92 -0.37
N CYS A 47 -5.86 -14.61 0.92
CA CYS A 47 -4.89 -13.68 1.46
C CYS A 47 -4.53 -13.98 2.92
N GLN A 48 -3.44 -13.37 3.37
CA GLN A 48 -2.88 -13.50 4.71
C GLN A 48 -2.50 -12.11 5.24
N GLY A 49 -2.99 -11.77 6.43
CA GLY A 49 -2.56 -10.58 7.17
C GLY A 49 -1.38 -10.90 8.08
N LEU A 50 -0.45 -9.95 8.23
CA LEU A 50 0.81 -10.10 8.96
C LEU A 50 0.97 -9.00 10.01
N ALA A 51 1.54 -9.34 11.18
CA ALA A 51 1.58 -8.44 12.34
C ALA A 51 2.68 -7.38 12.24
N TYR A 52 3.86 -7.84 11.84
CA TYR A 52 4.99 -7.02 11.46
C TYR A 52 5.82 -7.83 10.46
N SER A 53 6.39 -7.15 9.49
CA SER A 53 7.13 -7.82 8.41
C SER A 53 8.21 -6.89 7.86
N ALA A 54 9.45 -7.10 8.31
CA ALA A 54 10.63 -6.45 7.76
C ALA A 54 10.99 -7.04 6.37
N VAL A 55 10.05 -7.00 5.42
CA VAL A 55 10.22 -7.62 4.09
C VAL A 55 11.20 -6.81 3.24
N THR A 56 12.48 -7.04 3.51
CA THR A 56 13.62 -6.46 2.78
C THR A 56 13.79 -7.06 1.38
N ASN A 57 13.20 -8.25 1.13
CA ASN A 57 13.39 -9.04 -0.07
C ASN A 57 12.06 -9.34 -0.79
N LEU A 58 11.31 -8.29 -1.15
CA LEU A 58 10.18 -8.40 -2.07
C LEU A 58 10.68 -8.67 -3.49
N HIS A 59 10.10 -9.67 -4.15
CA HIS A 59 10.27 -9.95 -5.59
C HIS A 59 8.96 -9.66 -6.33
N ALA A 60 9.06 -9.39 -7.63
CA ALA A 60 7.89 -9.22 -8.48
C ALA A 60 7.28 -10.60 -8.82
N ASP A 61 5.96 -10.70 -8.69
CA ASP A 61 5.13 -11.85 -9.03
C ASP A 61 3.83 -11.32 -9.66
N ASN A 62 3.19 -12.07 -10.54
CA ASN A 62 1.98 -11.63 -11.25
C ASN A 62 0.68 -12.06 -10.53
N ASP A 63 0.73 -13.12 -9.74
CA ASP A 63 -0.40 -13.71 -9.02
C ASP A 63 -0.43 -13.31 -7.53
N ILE A 64 0.63 -12.64 -7.05
CA ILE A 64 0.76 -12.18 -5.66
C ILE A 64 0.89 -10.65 -5.59
N ALA A 65 0.05 -10.01 -4.78
CA ALA A 65 0.18 -8.60 -4.42
C ALA A 65 0.44 -8.42 -2.93
N TYR A 66 1.40 -7.56 -2.59
CA TYR A 66 1.77 -7.20 -1.21
C TYR A 66 1.37 -5.75 -0.89
N PHE A 67 0.68 -5.56 0.24
CA PHE A 67 0.19 -4.27 0.69
C PHE A 67 0.66 -3.99 2.12
N THR A 68 1.15 -2.77 2.41
CA THR A 68 1.53 -2.35 3.77
C THR A 68 0.57 -1.27 4.28
N LYS A 69 0.11 -1.40 5.52
CA LYS A 69 -0.71 -0.41 6.22
C LYS A 69 0.18 0.76 6.65
N VAL A 70 -0.13 1.97 6.18
CA VAL A 70 0.63 3.19 6.50
C VAL A 70 -0.29 4.30 7.00
N CYS A 71 0.08 4.91 8.12
CA CYS A 71 -0.68 6.01 8.73
C CYS A 71 -0.09 7.36 8.27
N LEU A 72 -0.68 7.97 7.23
CA LEU A 72 -0.25 9.26 6.70
C LEU A 72 -1.20 10.39 7.12
N LYS A 73 -0.67 11.61 7.28
CA LYS A 73 -1.50 12.80 7.54
C LYS A 73 -2.16 13.26 6.23
N LEU A 74 -3.49 13.15 6.15
CA LEU A 74 -4.24 13.48 4.93
C LEU A 74 -4.64 14.96 4.84
N PRO A 75 -4.60 15.56 3.63
CA PRO A 75 -5.17 16.89 3.40
C PRO A 75 -6.68 16.95 3.66
N LEU A 76 -7.15 18.14 4.03
CA LEU A 76 -8.59 18.43 4.17
C LEU A 76 -9.33 18.12 2.86
N GLY A 77 -10.37 17.28 2.93
CA GLY A 77 -11.14 16.83 1.78
C GLY A 77 -10.67 15.53 1.11
N CYS A 78 -9.54 14.94 1.54
CA CYS A 78 -9.09 13.62 1.06
C CYS A 78 -9.65 12.45 1.89
N GLY A 79 -10.06 12.66 3.15
CA GLY A 79 -10.56 11.61 4.06
C GLY A 79 -11.90 10.92 3.69
N LYS A 80 -12.40 11.10 2.46
CA LYS A 80 -13.59 10.41 1.90
C LYS A 80 -13.34 9.90 0.46
N LYS A 81 -12.10 9.59 0.09
CA LYS A 81 -11.70 9.23 -1.29
C LYS A 81 -10.58 8.17 -1.30
N TRP A 82 -10.55 7.29 -2.30
CA TRP A 82 -9.37 6.43 -2.54
C TRP A 82 -8.18 7.23 -3.03
N TRP A 83 -7.04 6.84 -2.50
CA TRP A 83 -5.71 7.12 -2.97
C TRP A 83 -4.95 5.80 -2.81
N SER A 84 -4.57 5.16 -3.91
CA SER A 84 -3.53 4.12 -3.85
C SER A 84 -2.18 4.81 -3.90
N MET A 85 -1.16 4.15 -3.37
CA MET A 85 0.23 4.61 -3.44
C MET A 85 1.09 3.40 -3.78
N GLU A 86 1.50 3.35 -5.05
CA GLU A 86 2.14 2.20 -5.67
C GLU A 86 3.60 2.53 -5.97
N SER A 87 4.49 1.58 -5.65
CA SER A 87 5.93 1.70 -5.90
C SER A 87 6.40 0.50 -6.71
N THR A 88 6.83 0.72 -7.95
CA THR A 88 7.34 -0.34 -8.83
C THR A 88 8.87 -0.38 -8.75
N PRO A 89 9.49 -1.42 -8.15
CA PRO A 89 10.94 -1.50 -8.01
C PRO A 89 11.64 -1.46 -9.38
N GLY A 90 12.73 -0.71 -9.47
CA GLY A 90 13.50 -0.55 -10.73
C GLY A 90 12.96 0.49 -11.71
N TYR A 91 11.82 1.14 -11.44
CA TYR A 91 11.25 2.19 -12.30
C TYR A 91 11.32 3.58 -11.66
N SER A 92 11.58 4.60 -12.47
CA SER A 92 11.54 6.01 -12.09
C SER A 92 10.45 6.76 -12.87
N LEU A 93 9.66 7.59 -12.18
CA LEU A 93 8.73 8.52 -12.82
C LEU A 93 9.51 9.70 -13.40
N ASN A 94 9.61 9.76 -14.74
CA ASN A 94 10.19 10.89 -15.44
C ASN A 94 9.28 12.12 -15.29
N SER A 95 9.82 13.21 -14.72
CA SER A 95 9.10 14.47 -14.49
C SER A 95 9.70 15.57 -15.37
N GLU A 96 9.01 15.95 -16.44
CA GLU A 96 9.42 17.05 -17.34
C GLU A 96 8.95 18.42 -16.82
N GLY A 97 8.86 18.60 -15.50
CA GLY A 97 8.31 19.79 -14.85
C GLY A 97 9.27 20.43 -13.84
N THR A 98 9.16 21.74 -13.66
CA THR A 98 9.94 22.52 -12.68
C THR A 98 9.60 22.24 -11.22
N ASN A 99 8.48 21.55 -10.95
CA ASN A 99 7.96 21.28 -9.59
C ASN A 99 8.55 20.01 -8.95
N ILE A 100 9.84 19.74 -9.15
CA ILE A 100 10.55 18.59 -8.57
C ILE A 100 11.14 18.97 -7.21
N LYS A 101 10.75 18.23 -6.16
CA LYS A 101 11.34 18.35 -4.83
C LYS A 101 12.15 17.09 -4.50
N VAL A 102 13.48 17.17 -4.61
CA VAL A 102 14.38 16.10 -4.20
C VAL A 102 14.56 16.14 -2.68
N LEU A 103 14.45 14.98 -2.04
CA LEU A 103 14.67 14.80 -0.60
C LEU A 103 15.72 13.70 -0.39
N PRO A 104 16.98 14.04 -0.04
CA PRO A 104 18.02 13.05 0.21
C PRO A 104 17.88 12.42 1.59
N ASN A 105 18.33 11.17 1.74
CA ASN A 105 18.48 10.45 3.02
C ASN A 105 17.21 10.35 3.89
N ILE A 106 16.04 10.27 3.27
CA ILE A 106 14.74 10.08 3.93
C ILE A 106 14.20 8.65 3.77
N THR A 107 13.26 8.23 4.62
CA THR A 107 12.55 6.95 4.40
C THR A 107 11.44 7.10 3.36
N VAL A 108 10.94 5.96 2.87
CA VAL A 108 9.74 5.91 2.00
C VAL A 108 8.53 6.54 2.70
N HIS A 109 8.36 6.34 4.01
CA HIS A 109 7.28 6.94 4.80
C HIS A 109 7.39 8.48 4.87
N ASP A 110 8.60 9.01 5.03
CA ASP A 110 8.84 10.46 5.02
C ASP A 110 8.56 11.06 3.64
N CYS A 111 8.90 10.34 2.56
CA CYS A 111 8.62 10.75 1.19
C CYS A 111 7.09 10.87 0.97
N TYR A 112 6.34 9.88 1.46
CA TYR A 112 4.89 9.87 1.40
C TYR A 112 4.27 11.00 2.24
N ASN A 113 4.78 11.26 3.45
CA ASN A 113 4.37 12.42 4.25
C ASN A 113 4.72 13.76 3.57
N ALA A 114 5.85 13.87 2.86
CA ALA A 114 6.25 15.08 2.15
C ALA A 114 5.31 15.40 0.97
N LEU A 115 4.77 14.39 0.29
CA LEU A 115 3.75 14.57 -0.75
C LEU A 115 2.43 15.13 -0.18
N PHE A 116 1.96 14.60 0.96
CA PHE A 116 0.68 15.01 1.55
C PHE A 116 0.73 16.23 2.48
N SER A 117 1.91 16.63 2.95
CA SER A 117 2.10 17.86 3.74
C SER A 117 2.34 19.11 2.90
N SER A 118 2.52 18.98 1.58
CA SER A 118 2.63 20.14 0.70
C SER A 118 1.29 20.88 0.61
N ASN A 119 1.27 22.12 1.10
CA ASN A 119 0.11 23.01 0.99
C ASN A 119 0.05 23.73 -0.38
N GLU A 120 0.97 23.39 -1.30
CA GLU A 120 1.07 24.00 -2.62
C GLU A 120 0.13 23.34 -3.64
N ARG A 121 -0.35 24.16 -4.58
CA ARG A 121 -1.60 23.87 -5.30
C ARG A 121 -1.41 22.90 -6.47
N LYS A 122 -2.24 21.84 -6.49
CA LYS A 122 -2.58 21.03 -7.67
C LYS A 122 -1.43 20.29 -8.36
N TYR A 123 -0.81 19.33 -7.68
CA TYR A 123 -0.09 18.25 -8.38
C TYR A 123 -1.09 17.36 -9.14
N ARG A 124 -0.81 17.08 -10.42
CA ARG A 124 -1.71 16.32 -11.31
C ARG A 124 -1.12 14.92 -11.57
N PHE A 125 -1.33 14.00 -10.63
CA PHE A 125 -0.89 12.62 -10.76
C PHE A 125 -1.91 11.78 -11.55
N VAL A 126 -1.41 10.95 -12.48
CA VAL A 126 -2.21 9.97 -13.24
C VAL A 126 -2.03 8.61 -12.57
N TYR A 127 -3.08 8.13 -11.90
CA TYR A 127 -3.07 6.83 -11.23
C TYR A 127 -3.61 5.75 -12.18
N LYS A 128 -2.83 4.67 -12.38
CA LYS A 128 -3.28 3.44 -13.04
C LYS A 128 -3.78 2.46 -11.97
N GLY A 129 -4.81 2.87 -11.23
CA GLY A 129 -5.09 2.31 -9.90
C GLY A 129 -5.95 1.05 -9.84
N ILE A 130 -6.06 0.53 -8.61
CA ILE A 130 -7.09 -0.39 -8.09
C ILE A 130 -7.60 0.15 -6.73
N PHE A 131 -8.77 -0.30 -6.26
CA PHE A 131 -9.74 0.51 -5.49
C PHE A 131 -9.57 0.63 -3.96
N ILE A 132 -10.01 1.79 -3.41
CA ILE A 132 -10.63 1.96 -2.05
C ILE A 132 -12.00 2.94 -1.81
N LEU A 133 -12.56 1.90 -1.02
CA LEU A 133 -13.88 1.42 -0.55
C LEU A 133 -14.20 1.72 0.93
N GLN A 134 -15.50 1.75 1.25
CA GLN A 134 -16.07 1.53 2.59
C GLN A 134 -16.76 0.16 2.56
#